data_AF-A0A2N5K6Y5-F1
#
_entry.id   AF-A0A2N5K6Y5-F1
#
_cell.length_a   1.000
_cell.length_b   1.000
_cell.length_c   1.000
_cell.angle_alpha   90.00
_cell.angle_beta   90.00
_cell.angle_gamma   90.00
#
_symmetry.space_group_name_H-M   'P 1'
#
loop_
_entity.id
_entity.type
_entity.pdbx_description
1 polymer ?
#
loop_
_entity_poly.entity_id
_entity_poly.type
_entity_poly.pdbx_seq_one_letter_code
_entity_poly.pdbx_strand_id
1 'polypeptide(L)'
;MLLVLAGAMVIPAMRYRVVALLRPEPPPRITPLALARPSAAATIEAQATAAPTATMTPTVVPTLTVGSNQATLQPEPTSVPTVAPTSVPTAESTPAKVEAHGRLFDAYIPAATKDKQFFQYSCEFDAAWVILATYGINASSDELVSKIRHDRSVEPYIKETRNGLLIYGGDITQAYSGDYTKNFLARSTGPAFAGLFEQYGLQTAPVRDRSALEGALRQGSLVWMKTTVDFNKWRPATWIMPDGQTYQTVLGNDHAVVAIGYSERGVVIRDVLGPTSTNRQRPYEYEVDWDTFMAAWGAQSFDGLAVVPPQQQ
;
A
#
# COMPACT_ATOMS: atom_id res chain seq x y z
N MET A 1 -19.37 17.30 -36.17
CA MET A 1 -18.95 16.61 -34.92
C MET A 1 -19.24 15.11 -34.94
N LEU A 2 -20.43 14.65 -35.35
CA LEU A 2 -20.76 13.21 -35.45
C LEU A 2 -19.84 12.39 -36.38
N LEU A 3 -19.45 12.93 -37.54
CA LEU A 3 -18.56 12.24 -38.48
C LEU A 3 -17.13 12.03 -37.93
N VAL A 4 -16.65 12.93 -37.06
CA VAL A 4 -15.33 12.80 -36.40
C VAL A 4 -15.37 11.75 -35.29
N LEU A 5 -16.49 11.65 -34.57
CA LEU A 5 -16.74 10.61 -33.55
C LEU A 5 -16.80 9.21 -34.16
N ALA A 6 -17.41 9.05 -35.35
CA ALA A 6 -17.47 7.77 -36.03
C ALA A 6 -16.08 7.26 -36.47
N GLY A 7 -15.21 8.15 -36.98
CA GLY A 7 -13.84 7.79 -37.36
C GLY A 7 -12.95 7.41 -36.18
N ALA A 8 -13.09 8.10 -35.05
CA ALA A 8 -12.35 7.79 -33.82
C ALA A 8 -12.71 6.43 -33.20
N MET A 9 -13.91 5.91 -33.49
CA MET A 9 -14.34 4.57 -33.03
C MET A 9 -13.71 3.41 -33.81
N VAL A 10 -13.08 3.69 -34.97
CA VAL A 10 -12.42 2.66 -35.81
C VAL A 10 -10.96 2.44 -35.38
N ILE A 11 -10.35 3.41 -34.70
CA ILE A 11 -8.98 3.30 -34.16
C ILE A 11 -9.08 2.76 -32.73
N PRO A 12 -8.62 1.53 -32.44
CA PRO A 12 -8.81 0.90 -31.12
C PRO A 12 -8.31 1.76 -29.95
N ALA A 13 -7.16 2.44 -30.13
CA ALA A 13 -6.59 3.34 -29.12
C ALA A 13 -7.44 4.60 -28.86
N MET A 14 -8.16 5.11 -29.86
CA MET A 14 -9.01 6.30 -29.73
C MET A 14 -10.42 5.96 -29.27
N ARG A 15 -10.91 4.77 -29.62
CA ARG A 15 -12.22 4.24 -29.18
C ARG A 15 -12.35 4.26 -27.66
N TYR A 16 -11.28 3.91 -26.94
CA TYR A 16 -11.27 3.94 -25.48
C TYR A 16 -11.50 5.36 -24.91
N ARG A 17 -10.81 6.36 -25.47
CA ARG A 17 -10.94 7.77 -25.05
C ARG A 17 -12.35 8.31 -25.34
N VAL A 18 -12.94 7.94 -26.47
CA VAL A 18 -14.30 8.37 -26.85
C VAL A 18 -15.38 7.73 -25.98
N VAL A 19 -15.27 6.44 -25.67
CA VAL A 19 -16.24 5.74 -24.80
C VAL A 19 -16.21 6.30 -23.37
N ALA A 20 -15.03 6.61 -22.84
CA ALA A 20 -14.87 7.25 -21.53
C ALA A 20 -15.52 8.65 -21.46
N LEU A 21 -15.60 9.37 -22.58
CA LEU A 21 -16.24 10.69 -22.68
C LEU A 21 -17.77 10.61 -22.78
N LEU A 22 -18.32 9.55 -23.38
CA LEU A 22 -19.75 9.41 -23.68
C LEU A 22 -20.55 8.66 -22.61
N ARG A 23 -19.87 7.96 -21.69
CA ARG A 23 -20.50 7.35 -20.51
C ARG A 23 -19.84 7.96 -19.29
N PRO A 24 -20.41 9.02 -18.69
CA PRO A 24 -19.88 9.53 -17.43
C PRO A 24 -19.86 8.36 -16.44
N GLU A 25 -18.67 8.04 -15.92
CA GLU A 25 -18.56 7.05 -14.86
C GLU A 25 -19.44 7.49 -13.69
N PRO A 26 -20.08 6.56 -12.98
CA PRO A 26 -20.81 6.91 -11.78
C PRO A 26 -19.88 7.66 -10.82
N PRO A 27 -20.40 8.64 -10.05
CA PRO A 27 -19.56 9.44 -9.17
C PRO A 27 -18.81 8.54 -8.17
N PRO A 28 -17.58 8.91 -7.79
CA PRO A 28 -16.82 8.21 -6.77
C PRO A 28 -17.65 7.96 -5.51
N ARG A 29 -17.59 6.73 -5.00
CA ARG A 29 -18.27 6.34 -3.75
C ARG A 29 -17.37 6.63 -2.54
N ILE A 30 -16.97 7.88 -2.42
CA ILE A 30 -16.12 8.36 -1.32
C ILE A 30 -16.85 9.44 -0.55
N THR A 31 -16.69 9.44 0.77
CA THR A 31 -17.18 10.52 1.64
C THR A 31 -16.00 11.40 2.03
N PRO A 32 -15.87 12.63 1.49
CA PRO A 32 -14.81 13.54 1.86
C PRO A 32 -14.73 13.75 3.37
N LEU A 33 -13.53 13.62 3.95
CA LEU A 33 -13.24 14.15 5.27
C LEU A 33 -12.60 15.51 5.07
N ALA A 34 -13.14 16.53 5.74
CA ALA A 34 -12.68 17.90 5.57
C ALA A 34 -11.26 18.03 6.11
N LEU A 35 -10.27 17.85 5.24
CA LEU A 35 -8.97 18.45 5.47
C LEU A 35 -8.98 19.84 4.87
N ALA A 36 -8.72 20.82 5.73
CA ALA A 36 -8.05 22.01 5.24
C ALA A 36 -6.81 21.53 4.48
N ARG A 37 -6.61 22.01 3.23
CA ARG A 37 -5.31 21.86 2.57
C ARG A 37 -4.23 22.17 3.61
N PRO A 38 -3.14 21.39 3.70
CA PRO A 38 -2.04 21.74 4.58
C PRO A 38 -1.72 23.22 4.35
N SER A 39 -1.79 24.02 5.41
CA SER A 39 -1.36 25.40 5.35
C SER A 39 0.06 25.39 4.80
N ALA A 40 0.35 26.25 3.81
CA ALA A 40 1.66 26.31 3.15
C ALA A 40 2.84 26.50 4.14
N ALA A 41 2.56 26.82 5.41
CA ALA A 41 3.53 26.93 6.48
C ALA A 41 4.11 25.60 7.01
N ALA A 42 3.55 24.43 6.65
CA ALA A 42 4.07 23.11 7.06
C ALA A 42 4.57 22.25 5.90
N THR A 43 4.77 22.84 4.71
CA THR A 43 5.47 22.17 3.62
C THR A 43 6.96 22.22 3.94
N ILE A 44 7.51 21.12 4.48
CA ILE A 44 8.94 20.86 4.28
C ILE A 44 9.09 20.72 2.76
N GLU A 45 9.55 21.79 2.10
CA GLU A 45 10.01 21.69 0.74
C GLU A 45 11.11 20.63 0.74
N ALA A 46 10.79 19.44 0.22
CA ALA A 46 11.78 18.46 -0.19
C ALA A 46 12.52 19.04 -1.41
N GLN A 47 13.33 20.08 -1.19
CA GLN A 47 14.37 20.48 -2.13
C GLN A 47 15.44 19.40 -2.07
N ALA A 48 15.70 18.76 -3.22
CA ALA A 48 16.81 17.86 -3.43
C ALA A 48 18.12 18.57 -3.06
N THR A 49 18.60 18.36 -1.84
CA THR A 49 19.91 18.82 -1.39
C THR A 49 20.85 17.61 -1.45
N ALA A 50 21.99 17.77 -2.12
CA ALA A 50 22.98 16.72 -2.32
C ALA A 50 23.41 16.07 -0.98
N ALA A 51 23.37 14.74 -0.94
CA ALA A 51 23.63 13.95 0.26
C ALA A 51 25.11 14.03 0.70
N PRO A 52 25.41 14.06 2.02
CA PRO A 52 26.75 13.83 2.53
C PRO A 52 27.11 12.33 2.47
N THR A 53 28.31 12.03 1.98
CA THR A 53 28.90 10.67 1.92
C THR A 53 29.15 10.14 3.33
N ALA A 54 28.42 9.12 3.75
CA ALA A 54 28.70 8.36 4.97
C ALA A 54 29.82 7.33 4.72
N THR A 55 30.92 7.44 5.47
CA THR A 55 31.98 6.42 5.53
C THR A 55 31.63 5.42 6.61
N MET A 56 31.40 4.15 6.26
CA MET A 56 31.19 3.09 7.24
C MET A 56 32.51 2.45 7.67
N THR A 57 32.72 2.33 8.98
CA THR A 57 33.81 1.55 9.59
C THR A 57 33.30 0.13 9.88
N PRO A 58 34.05 -0.94 9.53
CA PRO A 58 33.60 -2.31 9.78
C PRO A 58 33.74 -2.72 11.25
N THR A 59 32.70 -3.37 11.77
CA THR A 59 32.67 -4.01 13.10
C THR A 59 33.10 -5.47 13.01
N VAL A 60 34.02 -5.89 13.88
CA VAL A 60 34.57 -7.25 13.95
C VAL A 60 33.60 -8.19 14.69
N VAL A 61 33.39 -9.38 14.13
CA VAL A 61 32.56 -10.46 14.70
C VAL A 61 33.41 -11.35 15.61
N PRO A 62 32.97 -11.69 16.84
CA PRO A 62 33.69 -12.63 17.69
C PRO A 62 33.33 -14.10 17.39
N THR A 63 34.35 -14.95 17.40
CA THR A 63 34.29 -16.41 17.21
C THR A 63 33.84 -17.11 18.49
N LEU A 64 32.84 -18.01 18.38
CA LEU A 64 32.40 -18.89 19.47
C LEU A 64 33.19 -20.21 19.47
N THR A 65 33.69 -20.59 20.65
CA THR A 65 34.39 -21.87 20.92
C THR A 65 33.38 -22.92 21.39
N VAL A 66 33.39 -24.10 20.76
CA VAL A 66 32.55 -25.25 21.13
C VAL A 66 33.28 -26.10 22.17
N GLY A 67 32.72 -26.21 23.37
CA GLY A 67 33.15 -27.15 24.41
C GLY A 67 32.18 -28.32 24.53
N SER A 68 32.69 -29.53 24.32
CA SER A 68 32.00 -30.80 24.45
C SER A 68 32.11 -31.34 25.87
N ASN A 69 30.99 -31.42 26.61
CA ASN A 69 30.91 -32.21 27.85
C ASN A 69 29.76 -33.22 27.73
N GLN A 70 30.12 -34.51 27.69
CA GLN A 70 29.18 -35.61 27.90
C GLN A 70 28.91 -35.77 29.40
N ALA A 71 27.65 -35.73 29.80
CA ALA A 71 27.19 -36.14 31.12
C ALA A 71 26.08 -37.20 30.95
N THR A 72 26.27 -38.32 31.63
CA THR A 72 25.38 -39.49 31.67
C THR A 72 24.14 -39.17 32.49
N LEU A 73 22.94 -39.28 31.91
CA LEU A 73 21.67 -39.07 32.61
C LEU A 73 21.08 -40.40 33.09
N GLN A 74 20.74 -40.43 34.37
CA GLN A 74 20.00 -41.48 35.07
C GLN A 74 18.50 -41.14 35.02
N PRO A 75 17.60 -42.09 34.71
CA PRO A 75 16.17 -41.77 34.61
C PRO A 75 15.52 -41.65 35.99
N GLU A 76 14.97 -40.47 36.30
CA GLU A 76 14.05 -40.25 37.41
C GLU A 76 12.60 -40.64 37.02
N PRO A 77 11.79 -41.12 37.98
CA PRO A 77 10.39 -41.47 37.73
C PRO A 77 9.52 -40.24 37.46
N THR A 78 8.74 -40.32 36.38
CA THR A 78 7.82 -39.29 35.89
C THR A 78 6.63 -39.12 36.84
N SER A 79 6.52 -37.96 37.49
CA SER A 79 5.29 -37.51 38.16
C SER A 79 4.30 -36.98 37.12
N VAL A 80 3.06 -37.49 37.12
CA VAL A 80 1.96 -37.02 36.27
C VAL A 80 1.55 -35.60 36.70
N PRO A 81 1.62 -34.58 35.82
CA PRO A 81 1.25 -33.22 36.18
C PRO A 81 -0.28 -33.10 36.39
N THR A 82 -0.68 -32.58 37.54
CA THR A 82 -2.05 -32.16 37.80
C THR A 82 -2.35 -30.90 37.00
N VAL A 83 -3.33 -30.98 36.09
CA VAL A 83 -3.77 -29.86 35.25
C VAL A 83 -4.45 -28.81 36.12
N ALA A 84 -3.82 -27.65 36.28
CA ALA A 84 -4.43 -26.50 36.94
C ALA A 84 -5.58 -25.95 36.08
N PRO A 85 -6.70 -25.49 36.68
CA PRO A 85 -7.81 -24.92 35.93
C PRO A 85 -7.37 -23.67 35.16
N THR A 86 -7.54 -23.70 33.84
CA THR A 86 -7.29 -22.58 32.92
C THR A 86 -8.19 -21.42 33.31
N SER A 87 -7.59 -20.29 33.70
CA SER A 87 -8.30 -19.04 33.93
C SER A 87 -9.00 -18.59 32.65
N VAL A 88 -10.31 -18.33 32.73
CA VAL A 88 -11.09 -17.76 31.63
C VAL A 88 -10.51 -16.38 31.30
N PRO A 89 -10.09 -16.10 30.05
CA PRO A 89 -9.53 -14.81 29.69
C PRO A 89 -10.57 -13.71 29.93
N THR A 90 -10.20 -12.71 30.73
CA THR A 90 -11.01 -11.51 30.96
C THR A 90 -11.19 -10.80 29.63
N ALA A 91 -12.43 -10.43 29.30
CA ALA A 91 -12.75 -9.69 28.09
C ALA A 91 -11.92 -8.40 28.03
N GLU A 92 -11.05 -8.31 27.03
CA GLU A 92 -10.22 -7.14 26.77
C GLU A 92 -11.15 -5.94 26.50
N SER A 93 -10.98 -4.87 27.25
CA SER A 93 -11.83 -3.67 27.10
C SER A 93 -11.63 -3.08 25.70
N THR A 94 -12.71 -2.94 24.93
CA THR A 94 -12.67 -2.26 23.63
C THR A 94 -12.03 -0.88 23.81
N PRO A 95 -11.01 -0.53 23.01
CA PRO A 95 -10.39 0.79 23.06
C PRO A 95 -11.42 1.92 22.91
N ALA A 96 -11.18 3.05 23.57
CA ALA A 96 -12.04 4.22 23.40
C ALA A 96 -11.99 4.73 21.95
N LYS A 97 -13.14 5.19 21.44
CA LYS A 97 -13.23 5.78 20.11
C LYS A 97 -12.42 7.08 20.03
N VAL A 98 -11.87 7.37 18.86
CA VAL A 98 -11.10 8.59 18.54
C VAL A 98 -12.01 9.58 17.81
N GLU A 99 -12.09 10.81 18.28
CA GLU A 99 -12.79 11.89 17.58
C GLU A 99 -11.87 12.59 16.58
N ALA A 100 -12.25 12.64 15.31
CA ALA A 100 -11.56 13.38 14.26
C ALA A 100 -12.60 13.97 13.29
N HIS A 101 -12.39 15.22 12.85
CA HIS A 101 -13.29 15.91 11.92
C HIS A 101 -14.77 15.92 12.37
N GLY A 102 -15.02 16.01 13.68
CA GLY A 102 -16.36 15.96 14.27
C GLY A 102 -17.05 14.60 14.17
N ARG A 103 -16.29 13.51 13.99
CA ARG A 103 -16.80 12.13 13.86
C ARG A 103 -15.99 11.19 14.74
N LEU A 104 -16.65 10.12 15.21
CA LEU A 104 -16.02 9.09 16.03
C LEU A 104 -15.55 7.92 15.17
N PHE A 105 -14.33 7.45 15.43
CA PHE A 105 -13.68 6.33 14.76
C PHE A 105 -13.22 5.30 15.79
N ASP A 106 -13.19 4.03 15.40
CA ASP A 106 -12.69 2.96 16.26
C ASP A 106 -11.15 2.94 16.28
N ALA A 107 -10.51 3.45 15.21
CA ALA A 107 -9.11 3.88 15.20
C ALA A 107 -8.94 5.02 14.19
N TYR A 108 -8.07 5.98 14.49
CA TYR A 108 -7.69 7.06 13.58
C TYR A 108 -6.26 7.53 13.88
N ILE A 109 -5.40 7.50 12.87
CA ILE A 109 -3.99 7.90 12.93
C ILE A 109 -3.81 9.07 11.95
N PRO A 110 -3.58 10.30 12.42
CA PRO A 110 -3.27 11.41 11.52
C PRO A 110 -2.05 11.08 10.67
N ALA A 111 -2.23 11.03 9.35
CA ALA A 111 -1.15 10.73 8.41
C ALA A 111 -0.71 11.96 7.62
N ALA A 112 0.57 12.03 7.33
CA ALA A 112 1.20 13.05 6.50
C ALA A 112 0.51 13.15 5.13
N THR A 113 0.57 14.35 4.56
CA THR A 113 0.02 14.66 3.24
C THR A 113 0.97 15.58 2.51
N LYS A 114 0.90 15.58 1.18
CA LYS A 114 1.59 16.54 0.32
C LYS A 114 0.71 16.91 -0.86
N ASP A 115 1.08 18.00 -1.52
CA ASP A 115 0.46 18.35 -2.78
C ASP A 115 1.07 17.52 -3.92
N LYS A 116 0.19 16.81 -4.62
CA LYS A 116 0.49 15.98 -5.81
C LYS A 116 1.39 14.77 -5.52
N GLN A 117 1.27 13.79 -6.40
CA GLN A 117 2.18 12.64 -6.48
C GLN A 117 3.55 13.02 -7.07
N PHE A 118 4.56 12.19 -6.84
CA PHE A 118 5.90 12.41 -7.39
C PHE A 118 5.93 12.34 -8.91
N PHE A 119 5.33 11.30 -9.50
CA PHE A 119 5.26 11.04 -10.93
C PHE A 119 3.88 10.47 -11.30
N GLN A 120 3.58 10.38 -12.60
CA GLN A 120 2.28 9.93 -13.07
C GLN A 120 1.92 8.50 -12.59
N TYR A 121 2.92 7.62 -12.45
CA TYR A 121 2.75 6.21 -12.08
C TYR A 121 3.60 5.87 -10.84
N SER A 122 3.54 6.70 -9.79
CA SER A 122 4.31 6.51 -8.56
C SER A 122 3.46 6.26 -7.31
N CYS A 123 2.19 5.87 -7.46
CA CYS A 123 1.25 5.77 -6.35
C CYS A 123 1.78 4.93 -5.17
N GLU A 124 2.52 3.86 -5.43
CA GLU A 124 3.13 3.00 -4.41
C GLU A 124 4.19 3.74 -3.59
N PHE A 125 5.04 4.52 -4.27
CA PHE A 125 6.08 5.34 -3.64
C PHE A 125 5.47 6.49 -2.83
N ASP A 126 4.41 7.09 -3.36
CA ASP A 126 3.68 8.16 -2.71
C ASP A 126 2.97 7.68 -1.44
N ALA A 127 2.35 6.50 -1.47
CA ALA A 127 1.77 5.85 -0.29
C ALA A 127 2.86 5.46 0.73
N ALA A 128 4.02 4.98 0.29
CA ALA A 128 5.13 4.70 1.19
C ALA A 128 5.69 5.98 1.83
N TRP A 129 5.80 7.06 1.05
CA TRP A 129 6.21 8.38 1.54
C TRP A 129 5.26 8.89 2.63
N VAL A 130 3.94 8.74 2.46
CA VAL A 130 2.95 9.13 3.49
C VAL A 130 3.28 8.46 4.82
N ILE A 131 3.53 7.15 4.82
CA ILE A 131 3.84 6.39 6.04
C ILE A 131 5.15 6.87 6.66
N LEU A 132 6.22 6.93 5.85
CA LEU A 132 7.55 7.35 6.31
C LEU A 132 7.52 8.77 6.90
N ALA A 133 6.90 9.72 6.20
CA ALA A 133 6.77 11.10 6.66
C ALA A 133 5.92 11.19 7.93
N THR A 134 4.87 10.38 8.07
CA THR A 134 4.08 10.29 9.32
C THR A 134 4.94 9.83 10.49
N TYR A 135 5.88 8.92 10.24
CA TYR A 135 6.83 8.41 11.24
C TYR A 135 8.08 9.28 11.39
N GLY A 136 8.09 10.49 10.85
CA GLY A 136 9.19 11.45 10.98
C GLY A 136 10.40 11.15 10.09
N ILE A 137 10.27 10.23 9.13
CA ILE A 137 11.33 9.88 8.18
C ILE A 137 11.15 10.70 6.90
N ASN A 138 12.09 11.59 6.63
CA ASN A 138 12.08 12.42 5.43
C ASN A 138 12.78 11.71 4.26
N ALA A 139 12.00 10.99 3.43
CA ALA A 139 12.50 10.31 2.24
C ALA A 139 12.12 11.07 0.96
N SER A 140 13.09 11.26 0.05
CA SER A 140 12.82 11.82 -1.28
C SER A 140 12.31 10.77 -2.27
N SER A 141 11.71 11.19 -3.39
CA SER A 141 11.31 10.25 -4.45
C SER A 141 12.50 9.41 -4.96
N ASP A 142 13.64 10.06 -5.17
CA ASP A 142 14.84 9.42 -5.72
C ASP A 142 15.41 8.41 -4.72
N GLU A 143 15.37 8.75 -3.43
CA GLU A 143 15.76 7.82 -2.37
C GLU A 143 14.86 6.58 -2.35
N LEU A 144 13.53 6.76 -2.38
CA LEU A 144 12.59 5.63 -2.40
C LEU A 144 12.78 4.75 -3.63
N VAL A 145 12.94 5.36 -4.81
CA VAL A 145 13.21 4.65 -6.07
C VAL A 145 14.55 3.91 -6.00
N SER A 146 15.57 4.46 -5.35
CA SER A 146 16.89 3.81 -5.22
C SER A 146 16.89 2.64 -4.24
N LYS A 147 16.01 2.65 -3.24
CA LYS A 147 15.93 1.61 -2.19
C LYS A 147 15.04 0.44 -2.59
N ILE A 148 14.03 0.66 -3.42
CA ILE A 148 13.22 -0.46 -3.92
C ILE A 148 14.02 -1.28 -4.94
N ARG A 149 13.82 -2.60 -4.93
CA ARG A 149 14.32 -3.45 -6.01
C ARG A 149 13.54 -3.15 -7.28
N HIS A 150 14.21 -3.16 -8.44
CA HIS A 150 13.56 -3.02 -9.74
C HIS A 150 13.75 -4.29 -10.55
N ASP A 151 12.67 -4.86 -11.06
CA ASP A 151 12.72 -5.94 -12.03
C ASP A 151 12.52 -5.35 -13.43
N ARG A 152 13.61 -5.35 -14.19
CA ARG A 152 13.70 -4.82 -15.56
C ARG A 152 13.76 -5.94 -16.61
N SER A 153 13.50 -7.19 -16.22
CA SER A 153 13.52 -8.33 -17.14
C SER A 153 12.47 -8.21 -18.25
N VAL A 154 11.32 -7.61 -17.95
CA VAL A 154 10.22 -7.36 -18.89
C VAL A 154 9.64 -5.99 -18.62
N GLU A 155 9.64 -5.10 -19.62
CA GLU A 155 8.86 -3.86 -19.57
C GLU A 155 7.38 -4.20 -19.68
N PRO A 156 6.53 -3.81 -18.72
CA PRO A 156 5.16 -4.29 -18.69
C PRO A 156 4.34 -3.99 -19.95
N TYR A 157 3.64 -5.00 -20.46
CA TYR A 157 2.74 -4.87 -21.62
C TYR A 157 1.48 -5.73 -21.47
N ILE A 158 0.38 -5.31 -22.11
CA ILE A 158 -0.90 -6.04 -22.07
C ILE A 158 -1.09 -6.86 -23.33
N LYS A 159 -1.66 -8.05 -23.16
CA LYS A 159 -2.27 -8.86 -24.21
C LYS A 159 -3.72 -9.15 -23.84
N GLU A 160 -4.65 -8.65 -24.65
CA GLU A 160 -6.05 -9.04 -24.57
C GLU A 160 -6.27 -10.38 -25.28
N THR A 161 -6.91 -11.32 -24.59
CA THR A 161 -7.19 -12.66 -25.09
C THR A 161 -8.68 -12.97 -24.97
N ARG A 162 -9.13 -14.07 -25.58
CA ARG A 162 -10.50 -14.59 -25.37
C ARG A 162 -10.81 -14.94 -23.91
N ASN A 163 -9.79 -15.16 -23.08
CA ASN A 163 -9.91 -15.55 -21.67
C ASN A 163 -9.75 -14.36 -20.71
N GLY A 164 -9.58 -13.13 -21.24
CA GLY A 164 -9.37 -11.93 -20.44
C GLY A 164 -8.05 -11.21 -20.75
N LEU A 165 -7.71 -10.27 -19.87
CA LEU A 165 -6.53 -9.42 -19.98
C LEU A 165 -5.34 -10.04 -19.26
N LEU A 166 -4.26 -10.27 -20.00
CA LEU A 166 -2.98 -10.70 -19.44
C LEU A 166 -2.02 -9.51 -19.47
N ILE A 167 -1.34 -9.24 -18.37
CA ILE A 167 -0.27 -8.25 -18.28
C ILE A 167 1.02 -9.04 -18.07
N TYR A 168 1.99 -8.89 -18.95
CA TYR A 168 3.31 -9.49 -18.78
C TYR A 168 4.23 -8.43 -18.22
N GLY A 169 5.05 -8.78 -17.23
CA GLY A 169 6.03 -7.89 -16.63
C GLY A 169 6.98 -8.66 -15.71
N GLY A 170 7.78 -7.93 -14.94
CA GLY A 170 8.69 -8.49 -13.94
C GLY A 170 7.96 -9.07 -12.72
N ASP A 171 8.73 -9.57 -11.76
CA ASP A 171 8.23 -10.06 -10.47
C ASP A 171 7.82 -8.90 -9.55
N ILE A 172 6.53 -8.56 -9.59
CA ILE A 172 5.92 -7.50 -8.77
C ILE A 172 5.80 -7.85 -7.28
N THR A 173 6.12 -9.09 -6.89
CA THR A 173 6.11 -9.56 -5.50
C THR A 173 7.42 -9.30 -4.78
N GLN A 174 8.52 -9.17 -5.53
CA GLN A 174 9.86 -8.95 -5.00
C GLN A 174 10.45 -7.59 -5.40
N ALA A 175 9.90 -6.96 -6.43
CA ALA A 175 10.43 -5.73 -7.00
C ALA A 175 9.34 -4.86 -7.64
N TYR A 176 9.70 -3.62 -7.96
CA TYR A 176 8.93 -2.76 -8.84
C TYR A 176 9.20 -3.11 -10.30
N SER A 177 8.14 -3.22 -11.11
CA SER A 177 8.25 -3.53 -12.54
C SER A 177 7.73 -2.39 -13.40
N GLY A 178 8.51 -1.97 -14.40
CA GLY A 178 8.18 -0.94 -15.39
C GLY A 178 8.68 0.47 -15.09
N ASP A 179 8.58 1.36 -16.07
CA ASP A 179 8.97 2.77 -15.95
C ASP A 179 7.87 3.60 -15.25
N TYR A 180 8.08 3.97 -13.98
CA TYR A 180 7.17 4.79 -13.17
C TYR A 180 6.91 6.21 -13.73
N THR A 181 7.66 6.64 -14.74
CA THR A 181 7.46 7.93 -15.42
C THR A 181 6.67 7.82 -16.73
N LYS A 182 6.60 6.63 -17.34
CA LYS A 182 6.06 6.47 -18.72
C LYS A 182 5.09 5.31 -18.90
N ASN A 183 5.22 4.24 -18.12
CA ASN A 183 4.42 3.05 -18.32
C ASN A 183 3.27 3.00 -17.30
N PHE A 184 2.04 3.14 -17.80
CA PHE A 184 0.83 3.07 -16.98
C PHE A 184 0.55 1.69 -16.37
N LEU A 185 1.32 0.67 -16.76
CA LEU A 185 1.28 -0.66 -16.18
C LEU A 185 2.33 -0.86 -15.09
N ALA A 186 3.25 0.09 -14.92
CA ALA A 186 4.28 0.00 -13.91
C ALA A 186 3.64 -0.11 -12.53
N ARG A 187 4.10 -1.09 -11.74
CA ARG A 187 3.52 -1.40 -10.43
C ARG A 187 4.40 -2.30 -9.59
N SER A 188 3.97 -2.48 -8.35
CA SER A 188 4.45 -3.52 -7.44
C SER A 188 3.34 -3.97 -6.48
N THR A 189 3.68 -4.82 -5.52
CA THR A 189 2.81 -5.27 -4.43
C THR A 189 3.40 -4.93 -3.07
N GLY A 190 2.61 -5.10 -2.00
CA GLY A 190 3.02 -4.88 -0.62
C GLY A 190 4.30 -5.64 -0.24
N PRO A 191 4.42 -6.95 -0.56
CA PRO A 191 5.65 -7.70 -0.35
C PRO A 191 6.92 -7.06 -0.93
N ALA A 192 6.86 -6.45 -2.12
CA ALA A 192 8.01 -5.75 -2.70
C ALA A 192 8.39 -4.49 -1.90
N PHE A 193 7.40 -3.82 -1.31
CA PHE A 193 7.58 -2.63 -0.48
C PHE A 193 7.99 -2.94 0.98
N ALA A 194 7.77 -4.17 1.47
CA ALA A 194 8.24 -4.58 2.80
C ALA A 194 9.75 -4.33 2.96
N GLY A 195 10.55 -4.77 1.99
CA GLY A 195 12.01 -4.54 1.99
C GLY A 195 12.42 -3.07 1.88
N LEU A 196 11.56 -2.18 1.38
CA LEU A 196 11.81 -0.74 1.40
C LEU A 196 11.63 -0.18 2.83
N PHE A 197 10.56 -0.55 3.52
CA PHE A 197 10.32 -0.10 4.90
C PHE A 197 11.35 -0.66 5.88
N GLU A 198 11.77 -1.92 5.70
CA GLU A 198 12.82 -2.55 6.50
C GLU A 198 14.17 -1.83 6.41
N GLN A 199 14.49 -1.24 5.25
CA GLN A 199 15.70 -0.42 5.09
C GLN A 199 15.68 0.89 5.91
N TYR A 200 14.52 1.30 6.41
CA TYR A 200 14.36 2.40 7.38
C TYR A 200 14.21 1.89 8.82
N GLY A 201 14.40 0.59 9.07
CA GLY A 201 14.27 -0.02 10.39
C GLY A 201 12.81 -0.22 10.84
N LEU A 202 11.85 -0.12 9.92
CA LEU A 202 10.44 -0.32 10.23
C LEU A 202 10.05 -1.78 10.06
N GLN A 203 9.26 -2.29 11.00
CA GLN A 203 8.69 -3.63 10.91
C GLN A 203 7.44 -3.59 10.04
N THR A 204 7.23 -4.66 9.28
CA THR A 204 6.04 -4.80 8.44
C THR A 204 5.36 -6.15 8.65
N ALA A 205 4.05 -6.18 8.42
CA ALA A 205 3.26 -7.41 8.45
C ALA A 205 2.20 -7.40 7.33
N PRO A 206 1.95 -8.54 6.67
CA PRO A 206 0.91 -8.62 5.67
C PRO A 206 -0.46 -8.42 6.30
N VAL A 207 -1.31 -7.64 5.64
CA VAL A 207 -2.72 -7.43 5.98
C VAL A 207 -3.53 -7.94 4.82
N ARG A 208 -4.38 -8.96 5.04
CA ARG A 208 -5.09 -9.70 3.99
C ARG A 208 -6.60 -9.76 4.17
N ASP A 209 -7.10 -9.25 5.29
CA ASP A 209 -8.52 -9.22 5.60
C ASP A 209 -8.85 -8.02 6.50
N ARG A 210 -10.16 -7.83 6.71
CA ARG A 210 -10.68 -6.75 7.54
C ARG A 210 -10.21 -6.84 9.00
N SER A 211 -10.15 -8.03 9.59
CA SER A 211 -9.78 -8.19 10.99
C SER A 211 -8.31 -7.78 11.21
N ALA A 212 -7.42 -8.21 10.32
CA ALA A 212 -6.01 -7.81 10.31
C ALA A 212 -5.84 -6.30 10.09
N LEU A 213 -6.64 -5.69 9.19
CA LEU A 213 -6.62 -4.24 8.96
C LEU A 213 -7.03 -3.47 10.21
N GLU A 214 -8.16 -3.84 10.81
CA GLU A 214 -8.63 -3.19 12.05
C GLU A 214 -7.65 -3.39 13.20
N GLY A 215 -7.07 -4.59 13.33
CA GLY A 215 -6.05 -4.91 14.32
C GLY A 215 -4.79 -4.05 14.18
N ALA A 216 -4.26 -3.94 12.96
CA ALA A 216 -3.09 -3.11 12.68
C ALA A 216 -3.33 -1.63 13.03
N LEU A 217 -4.48 -1.09 12.63
CA LEU A 217 -4.86 0.30 12.91
C LEU A 217 -5.06 0.56 14.42
N ARG A 218 -5.68 -0.38 15.15
CA ARG A 218 -5.79 -0.29 16.63
C ARG A 218 -4.42 -0.29 17.31
N GLN A 219 -3.43 -0.98 16.74
CA GLN A 219 -2.06 -1.02 17.24
C GLN A 219 -1.23 0.20 16.80
N GLY A 220 -1.83 1.19 16.13
CA GLY A 220 -1.15 2.40 15.69
C GLY A 220 -0.33 2.22 14.41
N SER A 221 -0.46 1.09 13.72
CA SER A 221 0.20 0.87 12.43
C SER A 221 -0.62 1.46 11.29
N LEU A 222 0.00 2.23 10.42
CA LEU A 222 -0.55 2.59 9.11
C LEU A 222 -0.49 1.39 8.16
N VAL A 223 -1.45 1.28 7.24
CA VAL A 223 -1.50 0.17 6.29
C VAL A 223 -1.37 0.70 4.87
N TRP A 224 -0.24 0.37 4.22
CA TRP A 224 -0.04 0.56 2.79
C TRP A 224 -0.89 -0.46 2.02
N MET A 225 -1.54 -0.07 0.92
CA MET A 225 -2.50 -0.96 0.24
C MET A 225 -2.54 -0.75 -1.27
N LYS A 226 -2.71 -1.84 -2.04
CA LYS A 226 -3.20 -1.76 -3.43
C LYS A 226 -4.72 -1.78 -3.47
N THR A 227 -5.29 -0.94 -4.31
CA THR A 227 -6.74 -0.83 -4.53
C THR A 227 -7.01 -0.33 -5.95
N THR A 228 -8.18 0.25 -6.18
CA THR A 228 -8.52 0.98 -7.39
C THR A 228 -8.61 2.49 -7.16
N VAL A 229 -8.28 3.28 -8.19
CA VAL A 229 -8.47 4.75 -8.17
C VAL A 229 -9.92 5.06 -7.83
N ASP A 230 -10.13 5.97 -6.87
CA ASP A 230 -11.47 6.39 -6.40
C ASP A 230 -12.37 5.24 -5.90
N PHE A 231 -11.82 4.03 -5.71
CA PHE A 231 -12.58 2.81 -5.41
C PHE A 231 -13.63 2.50 -6.50
N ASN A 232 -13.38 2.94 -7.72
CA ASN A 232 -14.23 2.75 -8.87
C ASN A 232 -14.05 1.35 -9.49
N LYS A 233 -14.95 1.02 -10.43
CA LYS A 233 -14.92 -0.24 -11.17
C LYS A 233 -13.61 -0.42 -11.93
N TRP A 234 -13.26 -1.67 -12.16
CA TRP A 234 -12.03 -2.06 -12.83
C TRP A 234 -12.29 -3.14 -13.88
N ARG A 235 -11.26 -3.41 -14.69
CA ARG A 235 -11.22 -4.60 -15.55
C ARG A 235 -10.33 -5.64 -14.87
N PRO A 236 -10.83 -6.86 -14.57
CA PRO A 236 -9.97 -7.93 -14.06
C PRO A 236 -8.82 -8.21 -15.03
N ALA A 237 -7.61 -8.38 -14.49
CA ALA A 237 -6.43 -8.73 -15.27
C ALA A 237 -5.56 -9.72 -14.50
N THR A 238 -4.75 -10.48 -15.22
CA THR A 238 -3.78 -11.41 -14.62
C THR A 238 -2.38 -10.95 -15.00
N TRP A 239 -1.55 -10.67 -14.00
CA TRP A 239 -0.13 -10.42 -14.20
C TRP A 239 0.60 -11.76 -14.38
N ILE A 240 1.47 -11.86 -15.37
CA ILE A 240 2.29 -13.03 -15.69
C ILE A 240 3.75 -12.64 -15.51
N MET A 241 4.42 -13.26 -14.54
CA MET A 241 5.83 -13.04 -14.21
C MET A 241 6.75 -13.84 -15.14
N PRO A 242 8.07 -13.54 -15.18
CA PRO A 242 8.99 -14.22 -16.09
C PRO A 242 9.12 -15.73 -15.86
N ASP A 243 8.90 -16.20 -14.63
CA ASP A 243 8.93 -17.61 -14.25
C ASP A 243 7.61 -18.35 -14.51
N GLY A 244 6.59 -17.65 -15.02
CA GLY A 244 5.25 -18.17 -15.28
C GLY A 244 4.30 -18.11 -14.08
N GLN A 245 4.73 -17.62 -12.92
CA GLN A 245 3.82 -17.32 -11.82
C GLN A 245 2.82 -16.24 -12.24
N THR A 246 1.65 -16.29 -11.62
CA THR A 246 0.56 -15.37 -11.93
C THR A 246 0.09 -14.63 -10.69
N TYR A 247 -0.35 -13.38 -10.89
CA TYR A 247 -0.90 -12.54 -9.82
C TYR A 247 -2.20 -11.89 -10.28
N GLN A 248 -3.27 -12.01 -9.49
CA GLN A 248 -4.55 -11.39 -9.81
C GLN A 248 -4.48 -9.90 -9.53
N THR A 249 -4.81 -9.10 -10.54
CA THR A 249 -4.75 -7.63 -10.46
C THR A 249 -5.86 -7.00 -11.31
N VAL A 250 -5.76 -5.70 -11.54
CA VAL A 250 -6.70 -4.94 -12.33
C VAL A 250 -6.01 -4.13 -13.42
N LEU A 251 -6.77 -3.80 -14.47
CA LEU A 251 -6.38 -2.87 -15.51
C LEU A 251 -7.24 -1.60 -15.45
N GLY A 252 -6.60 -0.46 -15.72
CA GLY A 252 -7.24 0.83 -15.97
C GLY A 252 -7.40 1.73 -14.75
N ASN A 253 -7.44 1.16 -13.55
CA ASN A 253 -7.61 1.89 -12.29
C ASN A 253 -6.73 1.34 -11.17
N ASP A 254 -5.59 0.71 -11.47
CA ASP A 254 -4.65 0.27 -10.42
C ASP A 254 -4.16 1.47 -9.58
N HIS A 255 -4.13 1.34 -8.27
CA HIS A 255 -3.73 2.43 -7.36
C HIS A 255 -3.16 1.91 -6.05
N ALA A 256 -2.42 2.77 -5.34
CA ALA A 256 -1.95 2.52 -3.98
C ALA A 256 -2.31 3.67 -3.04
N VAL A 257 -2.73 3.33 -1.83
CA VAL A 257 -3.21 4.27 -0.80
C VAL A 257 -2.74 3.85 0.58
N VAL A 258 -3.03 4.68 1.59
CA VAL A 258 -2.79 4.34 3.00
C VAL A 258 -4.11 4.33 3.75
N ALA A 259 -4.45 3.22 4.40
CA ALA A 259 -5.52 3.21 5.40
C ALA A 259 -4.98 3.77 6.71
N ILE A 260 -5.71 4.72 7.28
CA ILE A 260 -5.28 5.51 8.46
C ILE A 260 -6.26 5.39 9.63
N GLY A 261 -7.41 4.78 9.41
CA GLY A 261 -8.44 4.62 10.42
C GLY A 261 -9.63 3.86 9.91
N TYR A 262 -10.59 3.58 10.78
CA TYR A 262 -11.85 2.95 10.40
C TYR A 262 -12.95 3.24 11.43
N SER A 263 -14.18 3.01 11.00
CA SER A 263 -15.37 2.99 11.85
C SER A 263 -16.30 1.86 11.40
N GLU A 264 -17.45 1.72 12.06
CA GLU A 264 -18.53 0.85 11.59
C GLU A 264 -18.97 1.13 10.14
N ARG A 265 -18.81 2.36 9.67
CA ARG A 265 -19.24 2.76 8.32
C ARG A 265 -18.25 2.39 7.23
N GLY A 266 -16.96 2.34 7.54
CA GLY A 266 -15.94 2.20 6.51
C GLY A 266 -14.51 2.46 6.97
N VAL A 267 -13.62 2.56 5.99
CA VAL A 267 -12.19 2.79 6.16
C VAL A 267 -11.86 4.22 5.79
N VAL A 268 -11.00 4.85 6.59
CA VAL A 268 -10.45 6.18 6.30
C VAL A 268 -9.15 6.02 5.53
N ILE A 269 -9.09 6.69 4.37
CA ILE A 269 -8.01 6.59 3.41
C ILE A 269 -7.28 7.93 3.34
N ARG A 270 -5.95 7.90 3.43
CA ARG A 270 -5.04 8.97 3.01
C ARG A 270 -4.53 8.66 1.62
N ASP A 271 -4.69 9.62 0.72
CA ASP A 271 -4.30 9.46 -0.69
C ASP A 271 -3.80 10.78 -1.27
N VAL A 272 -2.52 10.80 -1.69
CA VAL A 272 -1.84 12.00 -2.20
C VAL A 272 -1.92 12.17 -3.72
N LEU A 273 -2.63 11.28 -4.43
CA LEU A 273 -2.88 11.41 -5.88
C LEU A 273 -3.67 12.70 -6.21
N GLY A 274 -4.36 13.30 -5.23
CA GLY A 274 -5.05 14.58 -5.38
C GLY A 274 -6.17 14.53 -6.43
N PRO A 275 -6.57 15.69 -7.02
CA PRO A 275 -7.56 15.73 -8.09
C PRO A 275 -7.23 14.79 -9.26
N THR A 276 -8.16 13.93 -9.61
CA THR A 276 -8.05 13.00 -10.75
C THR A 276 -8.84 13.50 -11.96
N SER A 277 -8.65 12.88 -13.12
CA SER A 277 -9.47 13.14 -14.31
C SER A 277 -10.95 12.82 -14.08
N THR A 278 -11.24 11.86 -13.20
CA THR A 278 -12.57 11.40 -12.78
C THR A 278 -13.12 12.16 -11.58
N ASN A 279 -12.26 12.82 -10.79
CA ASN A 279 -12.64 13.56 -9.59
C ASN A 279 -11.75 14.79 -9.37
N ARG A 280 -12.11 15.91 -10.01
CA ARG A 280 -11.31 17.15 -9.95
C ARG A 280 -11.34 17.86 -8.59
N GLN A 281 -12.23 17.44 -7.69
CA GLN A 281 -12.37 18.00 -6.33
C GLN A 281 -11.99 16.97 -5.27
N ARG A 282 -11.26 15.92 -5.68
CA ARG A 282 -10.90 14.82 -4.79
C ARG A 282 -10.12 15.33 -3.57
N PRO A 283 -10.59 15.01 -2.35
CA PRO A 283 -9.86 15.33 -1.13
C PRO A 283 -8.68 14.37 -0.95
N TYR A 284 -7.68 14.79 -0.17
CA TYR A 284 -6.53 13.93 0.19
C TYR A 284 -6.84 12.96 1.34
N GLU A 285 -8.03 13.08 1.94
CA GLU A 285 -8.56 12.17 2.96
C GLU A 285 -10.06 11.99 2.76
N TYR A 286 -10.50 10.75 2.82
CA TYR A 286 -11.90 10.40 2.65
C TYR A 286 -12.19 9.04 3.28
N GLU A 287 -13.46 8.81 3.60
CA GLU A 287 -13.96 7.51 4.05
C GLU A 287 -14.57 6.75 2.86
N VAL A 288 -14.35 5.45 2.83
CA VAL A 288 -14.93 4.51 1.86
C VAL A 288 -15.74 3.48 2.62
N ASP A 289 -16.98 3.25 2.22
CA ASP A 289 -17.81 2.24 2.86
C ASP A 289 -17.20 0.83 2.74
N TRP A 290 -17.48 -0.03 3.71
CA TRP A 290 -16.84 -1.35 3.79
C TRP A 290 -17.05 -2.22 2.55
N ASP A 291 -18.25 -2.22 1.96
CA ASP A 291 -18.54 -3.06 0.80
C ASP A 291 -17.73 -2.61 -0.43
N THR A 292 -17.73 -1.30 -0.69
CA THR A 292 -16.94 -0.69 -1.76
C THR A 292 -15.44 -0.92 -1.54
N PHE A 293 -14.95 -0.70 -0.31
CA PHE A 293 -13.55 -0.90 0.05
C PHE A 293 -13.10 -2.34 -0.14
N MET A 294 -13.84 -3.30 0.44
CA MET A 294 -13.50 -4.72 0.40
C MET A 294 -13.55 -5.27 -1.03
N ALA A 295 -14.47 -4.78 -1.87
CA ALA A 295 -14.54 -5.16 -3.28
C ALA A 295 -13.30 -4.69 -4.06
N ALA A 296 -12.91 -3.42 -3.93
CA ALA A 296 -11.77 -2.84 -4.64
C ALA A 296 -10.43 -3.42 -4.15
N TRP A 297 -10.27 -3.61 -2.85
CA TRP A 297 -9.08 -4.22 -2.26
C TRP A 297 -8.96 -5.71 -2.60
N GLY A 298 -10.08 -6.45 -2.55
CA GLY A 298 -10.14 -7.86 -2.94
C GLY A 298 -9.80 -8.08 -4.42
N ALA A 299 -10.13 -7.13 -5.30
CA ALA A 299 -9.73 -7.15 -6.71
C ALA A 299 -8.22 -7.16 -6.94
N GLN A 300 -7.46 -6.68 -5.94
CA GLN A 300 -6.01 -6.62 -5.91
C GLN A 300 -5.42 -7.67 -4.96
N SER A 301 -6.15 -8.77 -4.76
CA SER A 301 -5.71 -9.90 -3.92
C SER A 301 -5.51 -9.55 -2.44
N PHE A 302 -6.29 -8.60 -1.94
CA PHE A 302 -6.19 -8.09 -0.57
C PHE A 302 -4.74 -7.71 -0.22
N ASP A 303 -4.05 -7.02 -1.12
CA ASP A 303 -2.65 -6.64 -0.94
C ASP A 303 -2.51 -5.43 -0.02
N GLY A 304 -2.38 -5.71 1.28
CA GLY A 304 -2.10 -4.73 2.33
C GLY A 304 -0.82 -5.08 3.09
N LEU A 305 -0.16 -4.04 3.60
CA LEU A 305 1.05 -4.14 4.41
C LEU A 305 0.95 -3.16 5.57
N ALA A 306 0.76 -3.68 6.78
CA ALA A 306 0.88 -2.89 7.99
C ALA A 306 2.35 -2.52 8.20
N VAL A 307 2.60 -1.25 8.52
CA VAL A 307 3.93 -0.73 8.83
C VAL A 307 3.89 -0.19 10.25
N VAL A 308 4.65 -0.81 11.14
CA VAL A 308 4.65 -0.47 12.56
C VAL A 308 5.42 0.85 12.75
N PRO A 309 4.93 1.80 13.57
CA PRO A 309 5.68 3.00 13.89
C PRO A 309 7.03 2.64 14.56
N PRO A 310 8.07 3.48 14.41
CA PRO A 310 9.33 3.27 15.10
C PRO A 310 9.10 3.26 16.61
N GLN A 311 9.76 2.35 17.32
CA GLN A 311 9.75 2.37 18.80
C GLN A 311 10.39 3.67 19.26
N GLN A 312 9.69 4.43 20.11
CA GLN A 312 10.29 5.57 20.79
C GLN A 312 11.42 5.04 21.67
N GLN A 313 12.66 5.36 21.30
CA GLN A 313 13.85 5.10 22.14
C GLN A 313 13.93 6.14 23.26
#